data_AF-A0AAW5SDM6-F1
#
_entry.id   AF-A0AAW5SDM6-F1
#
_cell.length_a   1.000
_cell.length_b   1.000
_cell.length_c   1.000
_cell.angle_alpha   90.00
_cell.angle_beta   90.00
_cell.angle_gamma   90.00
#
_symmetry.space_group_name_H-M   'P 1'
#
loop_
_entity.id
_entity.type
_entity.pdbx_description
1 polymer ?
#
loop_
_entity_poly.entity_id
_entity_poly.type
_entity_poly.pdbx_seq_one_letter_code
_entity_poly.pdbx_strand_id
1 'polypeptide(L)' 'MLSWRARKAVLASRGEVDGPRVAECNEALSYWRMHATLLRELQIDADAAHSLLSVIEQHDAAVSR' A
#
# COMPACT_ATOMS: atom_id res chain seq x y z
N MET A 1 6.45 -3.79 4.95
CA MET A 1 5.85 -2.69 5.76
C MET A 1 6.89 -1.86 6.54
N LEU A 2 7.78 -2.46 7.35
CA LEU A 2 8.79 -1.72 8.15
C LEU A 2 9.75 -0.87 7.30
N SER A 3 10.19 -1.39 6.15
CA SER A 3 11.05 -0.65 5.20
C SER A 3 10.42 0.64 4.68
N TRP A 4 9.14 0.60 4.32
CA TRP A 4 8.39 1.77 3.83
C TRP A 4 8.13 2.80 4.94
N ARG A 5 7.87 2.36 6.18
CA ARG A 5 7.75 3.27 7.33
C ARG A 5 9.07 3.99 7.60
N ALA A 6 10.20 3.29 7.55
CA ALA A 6 11.52 3.88 7.71
C ALA A 6 11.83 4.89 6.59
N ARG A 7 11.53 4.55 5.33
CA ARG A 7 11.67 5.48 4.20
C ARG A 7 10.86 6.75 4.42
N LYS A 8 9.57 6.63 4.77
CA LYS A 8 8.71 7.79 5.05
C LYS A 8 9.24 8.64 6.21
N ALA A 9 9.77 8.02 7.27
CA ALA A 9 10.38 8.74 8.38
C ALA A 9 11.62 9.55 7.95
N VAL A 10 12.46 9.01 7.07
CA VAL A 10 13.61 9.71 6.49
C VAL A 10 13.19 10.90 5.61
N LEU A 11 12.07 10.79 4.88
CA LEU A 11 11.51 11.92 4.15
C LEU A 11 11.09 13.03 5.11
N ALA A 12 10.32 12.68 6.13
CA ALA A 12 9.84 13.62 7.14
C ALA A 12 11.01 14.32 7.88
N SER A 13 12.08 13.60 8.21
CA SER A 13 13.26 14.18 8.87
C SER A 13 14.01 15.20 8.00
N ARG A 14 13.79 15.19 6.68
CA ARG A 14 14.35 16.15 5.73
C ARG A 14 13.38 17.30 5.39
N GLY A 15 12.25 17.38 6.08
CA GLY A 15 11.18 18.35 5.81
C GLY A 15 10.26 17.96 4.65
N GLU A 16 10.44 16.79 4.05
CA GLU A 16 9.59 16.28 2.97
C GLU A 16 8.37 15.57 3.60
N VAL A 17 7.29 16.34 3.78
CA VAL A 17 6.03 15.88 4.40
C VAL A 17 4.91 15.64 3.40
N ASP A 18 5.09 16.09 2.16
CA ASP A 18 4.20 15.90 1.02
C ASP A 18 5.02 15.79 -0.27
N GLY A 19 4.38 15.41 -1.38
CA GLY A 19 4.99 15.24 -2.69
C GLY A 19 5.09 13.78 -3.14
N PRO A 20 5.63 13.53 -4.34
CA PRO A 20 5.51 12.25 -5.02
C PRO A 20 6.10 11.07 -4.24
N ARG A 21 7.21 11.27 -3.53
CA ARG A 21 7.85 10.19 -2.76
C ARG A 21 7.09 9.87 -1.47
N VAL A 22 6.45 10.88 -0.88
CA VAL A 22 5.56 10.68 0.28
C VAL A 22 4.28 9.98 -0.16
N ALA A 23 3.72 10.34 -1.32
CA ALA A 23 2.58 9.67 -1.92
C ALA A 23 2.89 8.18 -2.20
N GLU A 24 4.01 7.87 -2.84
CA GLU A 24 4.47 6.49 -3.08
C GLU A 24 4.58 5.69 -1.77
N CYS A 25 5.18 6.29 -0.73
CA CYS A 25 5.27 5.65 0.58
C CYS A 25 3.88 5.40 1.19
N ASN A 26 2.94 6.34 1.03
CA ASN A 26 1.57 6.20 1.54
C ASN A 26 0.81 5.09 0.82
N GLU A 27 0.89 5.03 -0.51
CA GLU A 27 0.28 3.98 -1.33
C GLU A 27 0.81 2.61 -0.94
N ALA A 28 2.14 2.44 -0.89
CA ALA A 28 2.74 1.18 -0.47
C ALA A 28 2.30 0.77 0.94
N LEU A 29 2.25 1.71 1.89
CA LEU A 29 1.80 1.42 3.26
C LEU A 29 0.30 1.05 3.32
N SER A 30 -0.53 1.69 2.49
CA SER A 30 -1.95 1.38 2.36
C SER A 30 -2.14 -0.04 1.82
N TYR A 31 -1.45 -0.38 0.72
CA TYR A 31 -1.43 -1.71 0.13
C TYR A 31 -1.08 -2.78 1.19
N TRP A 32 0.04 -2.62 1.91
CA TRP A 32 0.45 -3.61 2.91
C TRP A 32 -0.49 -3.69 4.12
N ARG A 33 -1.19 -2.60 4.45
CA ARG A 33 -2.22 -2.61 5.50
C ARG A 33 -3.41 -3.44 5.04
N MET A 34 -3.87 -3.27 3.80
CA MET A 34 -4.98 -4.05 3.26
C MET A 34 -4.61 -5.51 3.10
N HIS A 35 -3.41 -5.82 2.57
CA HIS A 35 -2.90 -7.18 2.51
C HIS A 35 -2.96 -7.87 3.89
N ALA A 36 -2.41 -7.24 4.93
CA ALA A 36 -2.46 -7.78 6.29
C ALA A 36 -3.89 -7.97 6.83
N THR A 37 -4.83 -7.07 6.48
CA THR A 37 -6.24 -7.22 6.82
C THR A 37 -6.85 -8.46 6.14
N LEU A 38 -6.60 -8.66 4.85
CA LEU A 38 -7.13 -9.82 4.11
C LEU A 38 -6.65 -11.14 4.72
N LEU A 39 -5.35 -11.22 5.05
CA LEU A 39 -4.77 -12.41 5.69
C LEU A 39 -5.43 -12.71 7.05
N ARG A 40 -5.66 -11.67 7.85
CA ARG A 40 -6.19 -11.79 9.22
C ARG A 40 -7.69 -12.09 9.26
N GLU A 41 -8.47 -11.39 8.44
CA GLU A 41 -9.94 -11.40 8.53
C GLU A 41 -10.59 -12.41 7.57
N LEU A 42 -10.00 -12.66 6.40
CA LEU A 42 -10.53 -13.61 5.41
C LEU A 42 -9.83 -14.97 5.44
N GLN A 43 -8.75 -15.10 6.23
CA GLN A 43 -7.96 -16.32 6.36
C GLN A 43 -7.48 -16.91 5.02
N ILE A 44 -7.22 -16.03 4.05
CA ILE A 44 -6.62 -16.40 2.77
C ILE A 44 -5.10 -16.30 2.84
N ASP A 45 -4.41 -17.04 1.98
CA ASP A 45 -2.97 -16.97 1.89
C ASP A 45 -2.47 -15.67 1.24
N ALA A 46 -1.14 -15.47 1.29
CA ALA A 46 -0.50 -14.26 0.81
C ALA A 46 -0.66 -14.04 -0.70
N ASP A 47 -0.70 -15.11 -1.49
CA ASP A 47 -0.76 -15.05 -2.95
C ASP A 47 -2.18 -14.73 -3.42
N ALA A 48 -3.19 -15.33 -2.76
CA ALA A 48 -4.59 -14.99 -2.96
C ALA A 48 -4.88 -13.53 -2.58
N ALA A 49 -4.35 -13.05 -1.45
CA ALA A 49 -4.49 -11.65 -1.06
C ALA A 49 -3.80 -10.69 -2.04
N HIS A 50 -2.61 -11.03 -2.55
CA HIS A 50 -1.94 -10.25 -3.58
C HIS A 50 -2.76 -10.19 -4.87
N SER A 51 -3.29 -11.33 -5.30
CA SER A 51 -4.13 -11.45 -6.49
C SER A 51 -5.40 -10.61 -6.36
N LEU A 52 -6.09 -10.66 -5.21
CA LEU A 52 -7.30 -9.88 -4.97
C LEU A 52 -7.03 -8.38 -5.01
N LEU A 53 -5.95 -7.90 -4.39
CA LEU A 53 -5.57 -6.50 -4.43
C LEU A 53 -5.27 -6.04 -5.86
N SER A 54 -4.61 -6.88 -6.67
CA SER A 54 -4.36 -6.57 -8.08
C SER A 54 -5.66 -6.44 -8.89
N VAL A 55 -6.66 -7.29 -8.64
CA VAL A 55 -7.99 -7.18 -9.27
C VAL A 55 -8.70 -5.89 -8.87
N ILE A 56 -8.62 -5.49 -7.61
CA ILE A 56 -9.19 -4.22 -7.11
C ILE A 56 -8.53 -3.02 -7.80
N GLU A 57 -7.20 -3.00 -7.91
CA GLU A 57 -6.45 -1.94 -8.60
C GLU A 57 -6.84 -1.84 -10.09
N GLN A 58 -6.99 -2.97 -10.78
CA GLN A 58 -7.43 -3.00 -12.18
C GLN A 58 -8.85 -2.45 -12.34
N HIS A 59 -9.75 -2.77 -11.40
CA HIS A 59 -11.11 -2.27 -11.42
C HIS A 59 -11.17 -0.75 -11.20
N ASP A 60 -10.41 -0.23 -10.23
CA ASP A 60 -10.34 1.21 -9.95
C ASP A 60 -9.82 2.00 -11.16
N ALA A 61 -8.80 1.47 -11.84
CA ALA A 61 -8.25 2.04 -13.08
C ALA A 61 -9.20 1.94 -14.29
N ALA A 62 -10.18 1.03 -14.25
CA ALA A 62 -11.21 0.93 -15.28
C ALA A 62 -12.37 1.92 -15.02
N VAL A 63 -12.73 2.16 -13.76
CA VAL A 63 -13.80 3.08 -13.36
C VAL A 63 -13.38 4.55 -13.45
N SER A 64 -12.10 4.84 -13.21
CA SER A 64 -11.56 6.21 -13.23
C SER A 64 -11.25 6.77 -14.63
N ARG A 65 -11.63 6.05 -15.70
CA ARG A 65 -11.48 6.46 -17.11
C ARG A 65 -12.81 6.91 -17.69
#